data_AF-A0A7L3GX30-F1
#
_entry.id   AF-A0A7L3GX30-F1
#
_cell.length_a   1.000
_cell.length_b   1.000
_cell.length_c   1.000
_cell.angle_alpha   90.00
_cell.angle_beta   90.00
_cell.angle_gamma   90.00
#
_symmetry.space_group_name_H-M   'P 1'
#
loop_
_entity.id
_entity.type
_entity.pdbx_description
1 polymer ?
#
loop_
_entity_poly.entity_id
_entity_poly.type
_entity_poly.pdbx_seq_one_letter_code
_entity_poly.pdbx_strand_id
1 'polypeptide(L)'
;SRGTTQRVSPEQIRRLRAWNSLDWALYSHFNRSFWRQAERFGLRRLRSEVAEIRRRRQVLAGKCLKGGGPVPAQAIPDGNLRPFQPPGGGKILGFALKEGLEGEERELCGRLAMPELPYKDLLERRQFGPKNGTAG
;
A
#
# COMPACT_ATOMS: atom_id res chain seq x y z
N SER A 1 20.83 -4.41 2.30
CA SER A 1 20.76 -5.26 3.50
C SER A 1 19.56 -6.17 3.39
N ARG A 2 19.77 -7.49 3.28
CA ARG A 2 18.70 -8.50 3.36
C ARG A 2 18.11 -8.42 4.76
N GLY A 3 16.80 -8.22 4.88
CA GLY A 3 16.12 -8.29 6.17
C GLY A 3 16.24 -9.70 6.72
N THR A 4 16.85 -9.85 7.90
CA THR A 4 16.84 -11.10 8.67
C THR A 4 15.43 -11.31 9.21
N THR A 5 14.64 -12.17 8.56
CA THR A 5 13.38 -12.65 9.15
C THR A 5 13.72 -13.54 10.34
N GLN A 6 13.70 -12.97 11.54
CA GLN A 6 13.92 -13.73 12.77
C GLN A 6 12.72 -14.68 12.96
N ARG A 7 13.01 -15.97 13.15
CA ARG A 7 11.98 -16.99 13.33
C ARG A 7 11.38 -16.83 14.73
N VAL A 8 10.09 -16.48 14.79
CA VAL A 8 9.37 -16.28 16.06
C VAL A 8 8.99 -17.65 16.63
N SER A 9 9.36 -17.91 17.89
CA SER A 9 9.04 -19.17 18.58
C SER A 9 7.55 -19.27 18.92
N PRO A 10 7.00 -20.49 19.12
CA PRO A 10 5.60 -20.66 19.54
C PRO A 10 5.26 -19.90 20.82
N GLU A 11 6.19 -19.82 21.78
CA GLU A 11 6.02 -19.07 23.01
C GLU A 11 5.94 -17.56 22.75
N GLN A 12 6.84 -17.04 21.90
CA GLN A 12 6.81 -15.64 21.50
C GLN A 12 5.48 -15.30 20.79
N ILE A 13 4.97 -16.19 19.94
CA ILE A 13 3.65 -16.01 19.29
C ILE A 13 2.54 -15.91 20.33
N ARG A 14 2.52 -16.79 21.34
CA ARG A 14 1.50 -16.72 22.42
C ARG A 14 1.59 -15.40 23.16
N ARG A 15 2.79 -14.95 23.51
CA ARG A 15 3.01 -13.68 24.21
C ARG A 15 2.59 -12.48 23.37
N LEU A 16 2.90 -12.48 22.07
CA LEU A 16 2.49 -11.42 21.14
C LEU A 16 0.96 -11.33 21.00
N ARG A 17 0.27 -12.48 20.95
CA ARG A 17 -1.20 -12.52 20.93
C ARG A 17 -1.82 -12.06 22.24
N ALA A 18 -1.23 -12.44 23.37
CA ALA A 18 -1.70 -11.98 24.68
C ALA A 18 -1.50 -10.47 24.85
N TRP A 19 -0.37 -9.94 24.38
CA TRP A 19 -0.06 -8.51 24.42
C TRP A 19 -0.98 -7.70 23.49
N ASN A 20 -1.33 -8.21 22.30
CA ASN A 20 -2.31 -7.62 21.39
C ASN A 20 -3.66 -8.35 21.45
N SER A 21 -4.18 -8.61 22.66
CA SER A 21 -5.36 -9.46 22.84
C SER A 21 -6.61 -8.96 22.09
N LEU A 22 -6.82 -7.64 22.08
CA LEU A 22 -7.92 -7.02 21.35
C LEU A 22 -7.78 -7.20 19.83
N ASP A 23 -6.64 -6.86 19.26
CA ASP A 23 -6.39 -7.03 17.82
C ASP A 23 -6.46 -8.49 17.41
N TRP A 24 -5.98 -9.39 18.26
CA TRP A 24 -6.08 -10.83 18.01
C TRP A 24 -7.54 -11.30 17.98
N ALA A 25 -8.38 -10.78 18.87
CA ALA A 25 -9.82 -11.06 18.88
C ALA A 25 -10.50 -10.53 17.61
N LEU A 26 -10.20 -9.29 17.21
CA LEU A 26 -10.71 -8.68 15.98
C LEU A 26 -10.28 -9.47 14.74
N TYR A 27 -9.00 -9.77 14.60
CA TYR A 27 -8.46 -10.58 13.52
C TYR A 27 -9.18 -11.93 13.44
N SER A 28 -9.33 -12.61 14.58
CA SER A 28 -9.98 -13.92 14.64
C SER A 28 -11.45 -13.86 14.20
N HIS A 29 -12.18 -12.82 14.62
CA HIS A 29 -13.57 -12.60 14.21
C HIS A 29 -13.65 -12.35 12.70
N PHE A 30 -12.90 -11.38 12.18
CA PHE A 30 -12.98 -11.00 10.77
C PHE A 30 -12.42 -12.06 9.82
N ASN A 31 -11.39 -12.82 10.22
CA ASN A 31 -10.90 -13.94 9.42
C ASN A 31 -12.00 -15.01 9.26
N ARG A 32 -12.68 -15.39 10.34
CA ARG A 32 -13.83 -16.31 10.25
C ARG A 32 -14.96 -15.72 9.41
N SER A 33 -15.30 -14.46 9.62
CA SER A 33 -16.37 -13.78 8.88
C SER A 33 -16.07 -13.66 7.39
N PHE A 34 -14.83 -13.38 7.02
CA PHE A 34 -14.36 -13.34 5.64
C PHE A 34 -14.57 -14.69 4.96
N TRP A 35 -14.12 -15.80 5.56
CA TRP A 35 -14.24 -17.11 4.94
C TRP A 35 -15.69 -17.57 4.77
N ARG A 36 -16.57 -17.29 5.74
CA ARG A 36 -18.01 -17.55 5.58
C ARG A 36 -18.58 -16.78 4.38
N GLN A 37 -18.18 -15.52 4.19
CA GLN A 37 -18.64 -14.73 3.04
C GLN A 37 -18.00 -15.18 1.73
N ALA A 38 -16.73 -15.59 1.74
CA ALA A 38 -16.02 -16.14 0.59
C ALA A 38 -16.68 -17.44 0.09
N GLU A 39 -17.10 -18.30 1.01
CA GLU A 39 -17.85 -19.52 0.69
C GLU A 39 -19.22 -19.20 0.10
N ARG A 40 -19.98 -18.27 0.70
CA ARG A 40 -21.28 -17.80 0.17
C ARG A 40 -21.16 -17.16 -1.21
N PHE A 41 -20.09 -16.40 -1.46
CA PHE A 41 -19.79 -15.81 -2.76
C PHE A 41 -19.33 -16.85 -3.80
N GLY A 42 -18.80 -17.97 -3.33
CA GLY A 42 -18.25 -19.06 -4.12
C GLY A 42 -16.73 -18.96 -4.29
N LEU A 43 -15.99 -19.92 -3.74
CA LEU A 43 -14.51 -19.91 -3.75
C LEU A 43 -13.90 -19.95 -5.15
N ARG A 44 -14.52 -20.65 -6.10
CA ARG A 44 -14.07 -20.67 -7.50
C ARG A 44 -14.21 -19.29 -8.15
N ARG A 45 -15.35 -18.63 -7.94
CA ARG A 45 -15.59 -17.27 -8.41
C ARG A 45 -14.60 -16.30 -7.77
N LEU A 46 -14.43 -16.34 -6.45
CA LEU A 46 -13.46 -15.51 -5.72
C LEU A 46 -12.05 -15.64 -6.31
N ARG A 47 -11.59 -16.86 -6.59
CA ARG A 47 -10.28 -17.08 -7.22
C ARG A 47 -10.18 -16.43 -8.60
N SER A 48 -11.23 -16.51 -9.41
CA SER A 48 -11.29 -15.87 -10.74
C SER A 48 -11.23 -14.34 -10.63
N GLU A 49 -12.02 -13.74 -9.73
CA GLU A 49 -12.02 -12.29 -9.51
C GLU A 49 -10.64 -11.80 -9.01
N VAL A 50 -10.02 -12.54 -8.08
CA VAL A 50 -8.67 -12.24 -7.60
C VAL A 50 -7.64 -12.33 -8.72
N ALA A 51 -7.76 -13.30 -9.62
CA ALA A 51 -6.88 -13.42 -10.78
C ALA A 51 -7.03 -12.22 -11.73
N GLU A 52 -8.27 -11.79 -11.99
CA GLU A 52 -8.54 -10.62 -12.83
C GLU A 52 -8.02 -9.32 -12.20
N ILE A 53 -8.19 -9.13 -10.88
CA ILE A 53 -7.62 -8.00 -10.15
C ILE A 53 -6.09 -7.98 -10.28
N ARG A 54 -5.44 -9.15 -10.13
CA ARG A 54 -3.98 -9.26 -10.28
C ARG A 54 -3.52 -8.94 -11.71
N ARG A 55 -4.24 -9.42 -12.72
CA ARG A 55 -3.97 -9.12 -14.13
C ARG A 55 -4.07 -7.62 -14.40
N ARG A 56 -5.16 -6.96 -13.97
CA ARG A 56 -5.33 -5.51 -14.13
C ARG A 56 -4.24 -4.72 -13.42
N ARG A 57 -3.87 -5.13 -12.20
CA ARG A 57 -2.76 -4.52 -11.46
C ARG A 57 -1.43 -4.65 -12.22
N GLN A 58 -1.15 -5.79 -12.83
CA GLN A 58 0.08 -5.97 -13.64
C GLN A 58 0.08 -5.09 -14.87
N VAL A 59 -1.05 -4.98 -15.58
CA VAL A 59 -1.20 -4.07 -16.73
C VAL A 59 -0.95 -2.62 -16.31
N LEU A 60 -1.58 -2.16 -15.21
CA LEU A 60 -1.36 -0.81 -14.68
C LEU A 60 0.08 -0.60 -14.23
N ALA A 61 0.70 -1.60 -13.60
CA ALA A 61 2.10 -1.52 -13.18
C ALA A 61 3.04 -1.38 -14.38
N GLY A 62 2.83 -2.14 -15.46
CA GLY A 62 3.63 -2.04 -16.67
C GLY A 62 3.43 -0.71 -17.44
N LYS A 63 2.20 -0.17 -17.38
CA LYS A 63 1.87 1.13 -17.96
C LYS A 63 2.51 2.27 -17.16
N CYS A 64 2.30 2.31 -15.85
CA CYS A 64 2.62 3.44 -15.01
C CYS A 64 4.04 3.43 -14.43
N LEU A 65 4.62 2.27 -14.14
CA LEU A 65 5.78 2.18 -13.24
C LEU A 65 7.09 1.89 -13.98
N LYS A 66 8.14 2.61 -13.60
CA LYS A 66 9.51 2.30 -13.99
C LYS A 66 9.93 0.99 -13.33
N GLY A 67 10.23 -0.02 -14.14
CA GLY A 67 10.61 -1.36 -13.67
C GLY A 67 9.43 -2.24 -13.19
N GLY A 68 8.18 -1.79 -13.33
CA GLY A 68 6.99 -2.62 -13.10
C GLY A 68 6.68 -3.00 -11.65
N GLY A 69 7.40 -2.45 -10.67
CA GLY A 69 7.28 -2.84 -9.26
C GLY A 69 7.78 -1.79 -8.28
N PRO A 70 7.71 -2.09 -6.98
CA PRO A 70 8.15 -1.17 -5.93
C PRO A 70 9.68 -1.04 -5.92
N VAL A 71 10.16 0.17 -5.68
CA VAL A 71 11.58 0.55 -5.64
C VAL A 71 11.91 1.27 -4.33
N PRO A 72 13.18 1.30 -3.90
CA PRO A 72 13.61 2.10 -2.75
C PRO A 72 13.26 3.58 -2.94
N ALA A 73 12.92 4.28 -1.86
CA ALA A 73 12.53 5.70 -1.92
C ALA A 73 13.58 6.60 -2.60
N GLN A 74 14.86 6.28 -2.46
CA GLN A 74 15.97 7.03 -3.09
C GLN A 74 15.98 6.91 -4.63
N ALA A 75 15.38 5.85 -5.17
CA ALA A 75 15.28 5.61 -6.61
C ALA A 75 14.04 6.27 -7.24
N ILE A 76 13.23 7.02 -6.47
CA ILE A 76 12.03 7.71 -6.94
C ILE A 76 12.36 9.19 -7.19
N PRO A 77 12.40 9.65 -8.45
CA PRO A 77 12.80 11.02 -8.76
C PRO A 77 11.81 12.06 -8.22
N ASP A 78 10.51 11.81 -8.36
CA ASP A 78 9.45 12.70 -7.92
C ASP A 78 9.31 12.69 -6.38
N GLY A 79 9.57 13.83 -5.75
CA GLY A 79 9.47 14.00 -4.30
C GLY A 79 8.07 13.73 -3.74
N ASN A 80 7.02 14.03 -4.49
CA ASN A 80 5.62 13.80 -4.07
C ASN A 80 5.26 12.30 -4.08
N LEU A 81 6.08 11.46 -4.71
CA LEU A 81 5.89 10.01 -4.75
C LEU A 81 6.83 9.26 -3.81
N ARG A 82 7.72 9.96 -3.10
CA ARG A 82 8.61 9.34 -2.11
C ARG A 82 7.84 9.05 -0.83
N PRO A 83 7.76 7.78 -0.41
CA PRO A 83 7.14 7.45 0.87
C PRO A 83 8.00 7.97 2.02
N PHE A 84 7.33 8.42 3.08
CA PHE A 84 7.97 8.77 4.35
C PHE A 84 8.88 7.63 4.84
N GLN A 85 10.04 7.98 5.38
CA GLN A 85 10.97 7.02 5.95
C GLN A 85 11.05 7.26 7.47
N PRO A 86 10.47 6.36 8.30
CA PRO A 86 10.52 6.52 9.75
C PRO A 86 11.97 6.42 10.26
N PRO A 87 12.42 7.33 11.15
CA PRO A 87 13.75 7.25 11.76
C PRO A 87 13.95 5.91 12.47
N GLY A 88 15.08 5.24 12.19
CA GLY A 88 15.39 3.92 12.78
C GLY A 88 14.46 2.78 12.33
N GLY A 89 13.49 3.04 11.46
CA GLY A 89 12.56 2.04 10.94
C GLY A 89 13.06 1.31 9.69
N GLY A 90 12.24 0.38 9.20
CA GLY A 90 12.49 -0.33 7.95
C GLY A 90 12.41 0.61 6.73
N LYS A 91 13.13 0.25 5.66
CA LYS A 91 13.06 0.99 4.39
C LYS A 91 11.69 0.76 3.75
N ILE A 92 10.89 1.83 3.65
CA ILE A 92 9.59 1.77 2.97
C ILE A 92 9.83 1.94 1.48
N LEU A 93 9.38 0.97 0.69
CA LEU A 93 9.43 1.02 -0.77
C LEU A 93 8.29 1.88 -1.32
N GLY A 94 8.49 2.49 -2.48
CA GLY A 94 7.47 3.25 -3.20
C GLY A 94 7.48 2.91 -4.68
N PHE A 95 6.86 3.75 -5.49
CA PHE A 95 6.71 3.51 -6.92
C PHE A 95 7.26 4.68 -7.73
N ALA A 96 8.24 4.41 -8.59
CA ALA A 96 8.72 5.38 -9.57
C ALA A 96 7.86 5.30 -10.83
N LEU A 97 7.42 6.45 -11.35
CA LEU A 97 6.69 6.48 -12.61
C LEU A 97 7.61 6.24 -13.80
N LYS A 98 7.05 5.68 -14.87
CA LYS A 98 7.69 5.57 -16.18
C LYS A 98 7.92 6.96 -16.77
N GLU A 99 8.99 7.10 -17.53
CA GLU A 99 9.30 8.33 -18.26
C GLU A 99 8.39 8.47 -19.49
N GLY A 100 8.13 9.70 -19.94
CA GLY A 100 7.28 9.98 -21.12
C GLY A 100 5.77 9.87 -20.89
N LEU A 101 5.30 9.72 -19.64
CA LEU A 101 3.87 9.86 -19.33
C LEU A 101 3.46 11.34 -19.42
N GLU A 102 2.39 11.63 -20.17
CA GLU A 102 1.87 12.98 -20.40
C GLU A 102 0.36 13.08 -20.12
N GLY A 103 -0.13 14.31 -19.91
CA GLY A 103 -1.55 14.61 -19.75
C GLY A 103 -2.26 13.76 -18.68
N GLU A 104 -3.44 13.26 -19.04
CA GLU A 104 -4.29 12.43 -18.18
C GLU A 104 -3.61 11.14 -17.69
N GLU A 105 -2.72 10.57 -18.51
CA GLU A 105 -2.02 9.33 -18.13
C GLU A 105 -1.05 9.58 -16.98
N ARG A 106 -0.31 10.69 -17.04
CA ARG A 106 0.56 11.10 -15.94
C ARG A 106 -0.21 11.38 -14.67
N GLU A 107 -1.36 12.04 -14.77
CA GLU A 107 -2.20 12.34 -13.61
C GLU A 107 -2.76 11.06 -12.96
N LEU A 108 -3.30 10.15 -13.78
CA LEU A 108 -3.82 8.86 -13.30
C LEU A 108 -2.73 8.05 -12.60
N CYS A 109 -1.59 7.85 -13.27
CA CYS A 109 -0.47 7.07 -12.74
C CYS A 109 0.10 7.72 -11.47
N GLY A 110 0.22 9.05 -11.44
CA GLY A 110 0.66 9.80 -10.27
C GLY A 110 -0.28 9.60 -9.07
N ARG A 111 -1.61 9.68 -9.28
CA ARG A 111 -2.59 9.43 -8.22
C ARG A 111 -2.54 8.00 -7.69
N LEU A 112 -2.33 7.01 -8.56
CA LEU A 112 -2.23 5.59 -8.16
C LEU A 112 -0.94 5.27 -7.40
N ALA A 113 0.16 5.97 -7.70
CA ALA A 113 1.46 5.78 -7.06
C ALA A 113 1.67 6.63 -5.80
N MET A 114 0.74 7.55 -5.51
CA MET A 114 0.88 8.54 -4.44
C MET A 114 0.90 7.87 -3.05
N PRO A 115 1.93 8.13 -2.22
CA PRO A 115 1.98 7.61 -0.85
C PRO A 115 1.01 8.35 0.08
N GLU A 116 0.78 7.75 1.25
CA GLU A 116 -0.25 8.17 2.22
C GLU A 116 -0.23 9.66 2.57
N LEU A 117 0.94 10.22 2.94
CA LEU A 117 1.03 11.62 3.41
C LEU A 117 0.67 12.64 2.31
N PRO A 118 1.28 12.62 1.11
CA PRO A 118 0.84 13.48 0.01
C PRO A 118 -0.62 13.25 -0.39
N TYR A 119 -1.13 12.01 -0.31
CA TYR A 119 -2.51 11.70 -0.64
C TYR A 119 -3.49 12.29 0.39
N LYS A 120 -3.15 12.22 1.67
CA LYS A 120 -3.89 12.89 2.74
C LYS A 120 -3.94 14.40 2.48
N ASP A 121 -2.81 15.04 2.20
CA ASP A 121 -2.77 16.49 1.92
C ASP A 121 -3.61 16.87 0.70
N LEU A 122 -3.64 16.01 -0.33
CA LEU A 122 -4.51 16.19 -1.49
C LEU A 122 -5.99 16.12 -1.10
N LEU A 123 -6.38 15.14 -0.29
CA LEU A 123 -7.76 14.98 0.17
C LEU A 123 -8.20 16.12 1.09
N GLU A 124 -7.34 16.55 2.02
CA GLU A 124 -7.62 17.68 2.91
C GLU A 124 -7.90 18.95 2.11
N ARG A 125 -7.06 19.27 1.10
CA ARG A 125 -7.29 20.44 0.23
C ARG A 125 -8.60 20.37 -0.54
N ARG A 126 -9.02 19.17 -0.97
CA ARG A 126 -10.30 18.98 -1.67
C ARG A 126 -11.51 19.15 -0.75
N GLN A 127 -11.40 18.72 0.49
CA GLN A 127 -12.51 18.77 1.44
C GLN A 127 -12.66 20.14 2.08
N PHE A 128 -11.55 20.80 2.42
CA PHE A 128 -11.54 22.01 3.26
C PHE A 128 -11.00 23.26 2.54
N GLY A 129 -10.59 23.14 1.28
CA GLY A 129 -9.94 24.22 0.54
C GLY A 129 -8.44 24.36 0.88
N PRO A 130 -7.75 25.33 0.24
CA PRO A 130 -6.36 25.59 0.55
C PRO A 130 -6.23 26.11 2.00
N LYS A 131 -5.25 25.58 2.75
CA LYS A 131 -4.88 26.14 4.06
C LYS A 131 -4.32 27.54 3.81
N ASN A 132 -5.07 28.57 4.18
CA ASN A 132 -4.58 29.94 4.17
C ASN A 132 -3.52 30.10 5.29
N GLY A 133 -2.25 30.25 4.91
CA GLY A 133 -1.09 30.47 5.79
C GLY A 133 -0.19 29.21 5.86
N THR A 134 1.08 29.24 5.48
CA THR A 134 2.10 30.28 5.60
C THR A 134 2.90 30.47 4.31
N ALA A 135 3.01 31.73 3.87
CA ALA A 135 4.22 32.19 3.20
C ALA A 135 5.36 32.18 4.23
N GLY A 136 6.55 31.73 3.80
CA GLY A 136 7.76 31.63 4.60
C GLY A 136 8.72 30.65 3.96
#